data_AF-A0A7V4E7Q3-F1
#
_entry.id   AF-A0A7V4E7Q3-F1
#
_cell.length_a   1.000
_cell.length_b   1.000
_cell.length_c   1.000
_cell.angle_alpha   90.00
_cell.angle_beta   90.00
_cell.angle_gamma   90.00
#
_symmetry.space_group_name_H-M   'P 1'
#
loop_
_entity.id
_entity.type
_entity.pdbx_description
1 polymer ?
#
loop_
_entity_poly.entity_id
_entity_poly.type
_entity_poly.pdbx_seq_one_letter_code
_entity_poly.pdbx_strand_id
1 'polypeptide(L)'
;MRATAYYLRFRGPVRELPRATTLLGHLLWWYRYTHGKEALEELLEKLPGTGFRLSSAFPEGWLPRPKLPPIQVEETALRKRLKALTLLSFATFQQVVERGEEALLEAPEAEGKLAPPAPRRLHRARVGIDRATGGARQGILFTQDLLFPTGRYA
;
A
#
# COMPACT_ATOMS: atom_id res chain seq x y z
N MET A 1 6.83 13.70 16.27
CA MET A 1 7.67 12.59 15.76
C MET A 1 8.18 12.98 14.39
N ARG A 2 9.48 12.82 14.11
CA ARG A 2 10.03 13.01 12.75
C ARG A 2 10.16 11.64 12.09
N ALA A 3 9.80 11.55 10.81
CA ALA A 3 9.94 10.34 10.00
C ALA A 3 10.79 10.66 8.77
N THR A 4 11.56 9.68 8.31
CA THR A 4 12.37 9.79 7.10
C THR A 4 11.67 9.02 5.99
N ALA A 5 11.42 9.68 4.84
CA ALA A 5 10.80 9.05 3.68
C ALA A 5 11.86 8.37 2.81
N TYR A 6 11.62 7.11 2.45
CA TYR A 6 12.47 6.34 1.54
C TYR A 6 11.69 6.00 0.27
N TYR A 7 12.08 6.60 -0.85
CA TYR A 7 11.31 6.46 -2.08
C TYR A 7 11.66 5.20 -2.87
N LEU A 8 10.64 4.38 -3.12
CA LEU A 8 10.68 3.21 -3.99
C LEU A 8 10.35 3.60 -5.43
N ARG A 9 11.19 3.16 -6.37
CA ARG A 9 10.93 3.22 -7.81
C ARG A 9 10.75 1.81 -8.37
N PHE A 10 9.53 1.48 -8.76
CA PHE A 10 9.21 0.18 -9.34
C PHE A 10 9.70 0.12 -10.79
N ARG A 11 10.54 -0.88 -11.12
CA ARG A 11 11.03 -1.14 -12.49
C ARG A 11 10.16 -2.13 -13.27
N GLY A 12 9.18 -2.74 -12.63
CA GLY A 12 8.29 -3.74 -13.21
C GLY A 12 7.01 -3.89 -12.39
N PRO A 13 6.08 -4.74 -12.85
CA PRO A 13 4.84 -4.97 -12.11
C PRO A 13 5.10 -5.71 -10.79
N VAL A 14 4.29 -5.40 -9.80
CA VAL A 14 4.24 -6.09 -8.51
C VAL A 14 2.88 -6.75 -8.33
N ARG A 15 2.77 -7.76 -7.46
CA ARG A 15 1.46 -8.37 -7.16
C ARG A 15 0.57 -7.44 -6.34
N GLU A 16 1.17 -6.81 -5.33
CA GLU A 16 0.55 -5.82 -4.46
C GLU A 16 1.56 -4.72 -4.11
N LEU A 17 1.08 -3.54 -3.71
CA LEU A 17 1.97 -2.54 -3.12
C LEU A 17 2.53 -3.08 -1.80
N PRO A 18 3.84 -2.93 -1.54
CA PRO A 18 4.46 -3.56 -0.40
C PRO A 18 3.98 -2.92 0.91
N ARG A 19 3.45 -3.76 1.79
CA ARG A 19 3.02 -3.37 3.14
C ARG A 19 4.22 -3.37 4.09
N ALA A 20 4.08 -2.71 5.24
CA ALA A 20 5.12 -2.61 6.26
C ALA A 20 5.73 -3.98 6.62
N THR A 21 4.91 -5.02 6.78
CA THR A 21 5.37 -6.38 7.11
C THR A 21 6.18 -7.01 5.98
N THR A 22 5.76 -6.84 4.72
CA THR A 22 6.47 -7.32 3.54
C THR A 22 7.81 -6.60 3.39
N LEU A 23 7.82 -5.28 3.57
CA LEU A 23 9.05 -4.47 3.55
C LEU A 23 10.02 -4.91 4.64
N LEU A 24 9.53 -5.04 5.88
CA LEU A 24 10.33 -5.52 7.01
C LEU A 24 10.91 -6.91 6.71
N GLY A 25 10.10 -7.84 6.21
CA GLY A 25 10.56 -9.17 5.82
C GLY A 25 11.69 -9.13 4.79
N HIS A 26 11.58 -8.29 3.76
CA HIS A 26 12.64 -8.11 2.77
C HIS A 26 13.91 -7.50 3.37
N LEU A 27 13.79 -6.55 4.29
CA LEU A 27 14.94 -5.97 5.00
C LEU A 27 15.65 -7.01 5.87
N LEU A 28 14.90 -7.85 6.59
CA LEU A 28 15.48 -8.92 7.41
C LEU A 28 16.16 -9.99 6.55
N TRP A 29 15.58 -10.36 5.40
CA TRP A 29 16.22 -11.26 4.44
C TRP A 29 17.52 -10.68 3.88
N TRP A 30 17.48 -9.41 3.45
CA TRP A 30 18.68 -8.71 2.99
C TRP A 30 19.76 -8.74 4.07
N TYR A 31 19.41 -8.36 5.32
CA TYR A 31 20.33 -8.34 6.44
C TYR A 31 20.92 -9.72 6.73
N ARG A 32 20.12 -10.78 6.68
CA ARG A 32 20.60 -12.15 6.82
C ARG A 32 21.58 -12.53 5.73
N TYR A 33 21.33 -12.14 4.48
CA TYR A 33 22.20 -12.48 3.36
C TYR A 33 23.52 -11.71 3.38
N THR A 34 23.56 -10.51 3.97
CA THR A 34 24.78 -9.71 4.06
C THR A 34 25.58 -9.97 5.34
N HIS A 35 24.93 -10.30 6.46
CA HIS A 35 25.57 -10.41 7.78
C HIS A 35 25.51 -11.81 8.40
N GLY A 36 24.80 -12.75 7.80
CA GLY A 36 24.64 -14.10 8.32
C GLY A 36 23.42 -14.29 9.22
N LYS A 37 23.24 -15.52 9.69
CA LYS A 37 22.06 -15.91 10.48
C LYS A 37 22.16 -15.37 11.91
N GLU A 38 23.32 -15.52 12.51
CA GLU A 38 23.58 -15.19 13.91
C GLU A 38 23.39 -13.69 14.16
N ALA A 39 23.87 -12.85 13.24
CA ALA A 39 23.65 -11.41 13.29
C ALA A 39 22.17 -11.03 13.20
N LEU A 40 21.37 -11.75 12.40
CA LEU A 40 19.92 -11.51 12.31
C LEU A 40 19.23 -11.89 13.62
N GLU A 41 19.60 -13.01 14.24
CA GLU A 41 19.03 -13.45 15.52
C GLU A 41 19.28 -12.39 16.61
N GLU A 42 20.51 -11.89 16.72
CA GLU A 42 20.86 -10.80 17.65
C GLU A 42 20.08 -9.50 17.38
N LEU A 43 19.89 -9.14 16.10
CA LEU A 43 19.08 -7.98 15.73
C LEU A 43 17.61 -8.15 16.16
N LEU A 44 17.04 -9.34 15.95
CA LEU A 44 15.64 -9.63 16.29
C LEU A 44 15.39 -9.60 17.80
N GLU A 45 16.36 -10.03 18.61
CA GLU A 45 16.30 -9.92 20.07
C GLU A 45 16.24 -8.45 20.52
N LYS A 46 17.01 -7.56 19.87
CA LYS A 46 17.07 -6.14 20.22
C LYS A 46 15.90 -5.33 19.66
N LEU A 47 15.33 -5.73 18.52
CA LEU A 47 14.37 -4.94 17.75
C LEU A 47 13.18 -4.41 18.57
N PRO A 48 12.51 -5.20 19.44
CA PRO A 48 11.39 -4.70 20.25
C PRO A 48 11.74 -3.51 21.15
N GLY A 49 13.00 -3.44 21.62
CA GLY A 49 13.48 -2.35 22.48
C GLY A 49 13.88 -1.08 21.74
N THR A 50 14.02 -1.13 20.41
CA THR A 50 14.52 0.01 19.62
C THR A 50 13.46 1.09 19.34
N GLY A 51 12.18 0.75 19.46
CA GLY A 51 11.08 1.63 19.03
C GLY A 51 11.03 1.86 17.50
N PHE A 52 11.75 1.06 16.72
CA PHE A 52 11.76 1.14 15.25
C PHE A 52 10.35 0.93 14.69
N ARG A 53 9.94 1.84 13.78
CA ARG A 53 8.65 1.77 13.09
C ARG A 53 8.85 1.97 11.60
N LEU A 54 8.12 1.17 10.82
CA LEU A 54 8.11 1.22 9.37
C LEU A 54 6.67 1.32 8.88
N SER A 55 6.40 2.24 7.95
CA SER A 55 5.11 2.36 7.28
C SER A 55 5.00 1.39 6.09
N SER A 56 3.78 1.19 5.61
CA SER A 56 3.57 0.63 4.27
C SER A 56 3.94 1.66 3.21
N ALA A 57 4.16 1.22 1.98
CA ALA A 57 4.44 2.13 0.86
C ALA A 57 3.15 2.82 0.38
N PHE A 58 3.13 4.14 0.40
CA PHE A 58 2.06 4.99 -0.12
C PHE A 58 2.58 5.88 -1.24
N PRO A 59 1.72 6.34 -2.16
CA PRO A 59 2.15 7.32 -3.15
C PRO A 59 2.71 8.59 -2.50
N GLU A 60 3.71 9.19 -3.14
CA GLU A 60 4.31 10.44 -2.68
C GLU A 60 3.25 11.54 -2.49
N GLY A 61 3.22 12.15 -1.30
CA GLY A 61 2.25 13.19 -0.94
C GLY A 61 0.91 12.69 -0.40
N TRP A 62 0.74 11.37 -0.26
CA TRP A 62 -0.51 10.73 0.14
C TRP A 62 -0.34 9.83 1.37
N LEU A 63 -1.35 9.81 2.23
CA LEU A 63 -1.44 8.95 3.40
C LEU A 63 -2.77 8.19 3.44
N PRO A 64 -2.84 7.02 4.10
CA PRO A 64 -4.10 6.31 4.29
C PRO A 64 -5.06 7.15 5.11
N ARG A 65 -6.34 7.20 4.71
CA ARG A 65 -7.39 7.83 5.52
C ARG A 65 -7.42 7.21 6.92
N PRO A 66 -7.32 8.01 8.00
CA PRO A 66 -7.48 7.54 9.36
C PRO A 66 -8.84 6.86 9.56
N LYS A 67 -8.88 5.80 10.37
CA LYS A 67 -10.15 5.17 10.76
C LYS A 67 -10.79 5.99 11.86
N LEU A 68 -11.68 6.91 11.48
CA LEU A 68 -12.48 7.73 12.39
C LEU A 68 -13.98 7.38 12.24
N PRO A 69 -14.82 7.73 13.22
CA PRO A 69 -16.27 7.58 13.08
C PRO A 69 -16.77 8.31 11.83
N PRO A 70 -17.51 7.63 10.93
CA PRO A 70 -17.91 8.22 9.67
C PRO A 70 -18.91 9.36 9.88
N ILE A 71 -18.75 10.44 9.12
CA ILE A 71 -19.75 11.51 9.10
C ILE A 71 -21.07 11.02 8.49
N GLN A 72 -22.19 11.38 9.12
CA GLN A 72 -23.52 11.10 8.59
C GLN A 72 -23.91 12.23 7.64
N VAL A 73 -24.14 11.86 6.39
CA VAL A 73 -24.56 12.80 5.33
C VAL A 73 -25.80 12.21 4.68
N GLU A 74 -26.86 13.02 4.61
CA GLU A 74 -28.15 12.66 3.96
C GLU A 74 -27.99 12.43 2.45
N GLU A 75 -27.12 13.23 1.81
CA GLU A 75 -26.86 13.11 0.39
C GLU A 75 -26.10 11.80 0.06
N THR A 76 -26.80 10.88 -0.59
CA THR A 76 -26.29 9.53 -0.89
C THR A 76 -25.05 9.56 -1.81
N ALA A 77 -24.98 10.49 -2.76
CA ALA A 77 -23.85 10.59 -3.68
C ALA A 77 -22.58 11.06 -2.96
N LEU A 78 -22.68 12.08 -2.11
CA LEU A 78 -21.58 12.53 -1.28
C LEU A 78 -21.10 11.44 -0.31
N ARG A 79 -22.04 10.75 0.35
CA ARG A 79 -21.71 9.62 1.23
C ARG A 79 -20.91 8.52 0.52
N LYS A 80 -21.30 8.15 -0.71
CA LYS A 80 -20.57 7.15 -1.52
C LYS A 80 -19.17 7.63 -1.88
N ARG A 81 -19.01 8.90 -2.27
CA ARG A 81 -17.71 9.52 -2.58
C ARG A 81 -16.79 9.50 -1.36
N LEU A 82 -17.27 10.00 -0.23
CA LEU A 82 -16.53 9.98 1.03
C LEU A 82 -16.11 8.56 1.41
N LYS A 83 -17.00 7.57 1.34
CA LYS A 83 -16.67 6.17 1.64
C LYS A 83 -15.61 5.57 0.70
N ALA A 84 -15.53 6.03 -0.55
CA ALA A 84 -14.55 5.54 -1.52
C ALA A 84 -13.13 6.10 -1.29
N LEU A 85 -12.99 7.18 -0.52
CA LEU A 85 -11.69 7.77 -0.19
C LEU A 85 -10.88 6.82 0.71
N THR A 86 -9.75 6.36 0.17
CA THR A 86 -8.80 5.47 0.87
C THR A 86 -7.48 6.18 1.19
N LEU A 87 -7.09 7.16 0.38
CA LEU A 87 -5.90 7.97 0.54
C LEU A 87 -6.30 9.45 0.58
N LEU A 88 -5.57 10.23 1.36
CA LEU A 88 -5.71 11.67 1.51
C LEU A 88 -4.35 12.32 1.23
N SER A 89 -4.35 13.52 0.65
CA SER A 89 -3.14 14.34 0.58
C SER A 89 -2.65 14.72 1.98
N PHE A 90 -1.38 15.08 2.13
CA PHE A 90 -0.85 15.52 3.43
C PHE A 90 -1.64 16.69 4.05
N ALA A 91 -2.05 17.66 3.23
CA ALA A 91 -2.84 18.81 3.69
C ALA A 91 -4.20 18.37 4.24
N THR A 92 -4.95 17.57 3.48
CA THR A 92 -6.26 17.04 3.92
C THR A 92 -6.10 16.12 5.13
N PHE A 93 -5.08 15.27 5.15
CA PHE A 93 -4.81 14.38 6.28
C PHE A 93 -4.60 15.17 7.58
N GLN A 94 -3.84 16.27 7.53
CA GLN A 94 -3.63 17.12 8.70
C GLN A 94 -4.95 17.73 9.20
N GLN A 95 -5.80 18.23 8.29
CA GLN A 95 -7.12 18.76 8.66
C GLN A 95 -8.02 17.70 9.30
N VAL A 96 -7.98 16.46 8.80
CA VAL A 96 -8.73 15.34 9.38
C VAL A 96 -8.23 14.97 10.78
N VAL A 97 -6.92 15.08 11.03
CA VAL A 97 -6.36 14.86 12.37
C VAL A 97 -6.81 15.95 13.35
N GLU A 98 -6.90 17.21 12.89
CA GLU A 98 -7.27 18.36 13.74
C GLU A 98 -8.78 18.47 13.99
N ARG A 99 -9.61 18.25 12.96
CA ARG A 99 -11.06 18.51 12.99
C ARG A 99 -11.92 17.25 12.89
N GLY A 100 -11.31 16.08 12.66
CA GLY A 100 -12.03 14.83 12.43
C GLY A 100 -12.57 14.68 11.01
N GLU A 101 -13.57 13.81 10.83
CA GLU A 101 -14.13 13.50 9.51
C GLU A 101 -14.87 14.65 8.83
N GLU A 102 -15.29 15.68 9.58
CA GLU A 102 -15.95 16.87 9.04
C GLU A 102 -15.09 17.60 8.00
N ALA A 103 -13.76 17.58 8.17
CA ALA A 103 -12.81 18.15 7.21
C ALA A 103 -12.90 17.51 5.82
N LEU A 104 -13.44 16.29 5.69
CA LEU A 104 -13.59 15.63 4.39
C LEU A 104 -14.71 16.24 3.54
N LEU A 105 -15.64 16.99 4.12
CA LEU A 105 -16.70 17.66 3.37
C LEU A 105 -16.16 18.74 2.43
N GLU A 106 -15.11 19.42 2.87
CA GLU A 106 -14.43 20.51 2.15
C GLU A 106 -13.18 20.03 1.40
N ALA A 107 -12.88 18.73 1.48
CA ALA A 107 -11.65 18.18 0.93
C ALA A 107 -11.68 18.16 -0.61
N PRO A 108 -10.61 18.61 -1.29
CA PRO A 108 -10.53 18.58 -2.75
C PRO A 108 -10.62 17.15 -3.31
N GLU A 109 -10.27 16.14 -2.51
CA GLU A 109 -10.44 14.73 -2.84
C GLU A 109 -11.91 14.30 -2.91
N ALA A 110 -12.79 14.83 -2.05
CA ALA A 110 -14.21 14.51 -2.04
C ALA A 110 -14.96 15.16 -3.22
N GLU A 111 -14.48 16.33 -3.65
CA GLU A 111 -14.96 17.03 -4.84
C GLU A 111 -14.42 16.45 -6.16
N GLY A 112 -13.45 15.52 -6.09
CA GLY A 112 -12.82 14.91 -7.26
C GLY A 112 -11.81 15.81 -7.98
N LYS A 113 -11.43 16.95 -7.39
CA LYS A 113 -10.42 17.88 -7.93
C LYS A 113 -9.00 17.33 -7.78
N LEU A 114 -8.77 16.50 -6.76
CA LEU A 114 -7.49 15.89 -6.48
C LEU A 114 -7.66 14.37 -6.30
N ALA A 115 -6.82 13.57 -6.93
CA ALA A 115 -6.88 12.11 -6.85
C ALA A 115 -5.48 11.52 -6.64
N PRO A 116 -5.36 10.45 -5.81
CA PRO A 116 -4.10 9.75 -5.66
C PRO A 116 -3.71 9.08 -6.98
N PRO A 117 -2.41 8.97 -7.29
CA PRO A 117 -1.97 8.24 -8.46
C PRO A 117 -2.35 6.76 -8.30
N ALA A 118 -3.26 6.31 -9.16
CA ALA A 118 -3.75 4.95 -9.15
C ALA A 118 -2.82 4.06 -9.99
N PRO A 119 -2.25 2.99 -9.41
CA PRO A 119 -1.49 2.03 -10.18
C PRO A 119 -2.39 1.32 -11.21
N ARG A 120 -1.87 1.08 -12.43
CA ARG A 120 -2.61 0.35 -13.46
C ARG A 120 -2.69 -1.13 -13.09
N ARG A 121 -3.88 -1.71 -13.14
CA ARG A 121 -4.12 -3.14 -12.88
C ARG A 121 -4.21 -3.92 -14.19
N LEU A 122 -3.62 -5.11 -14.21
CA LEU A 122 -3.72 -6.07 -15.29
C LEU A 122 -4.10 -7.43 -14.70
N HIS A 123 -5.24 -7.94 -15.14
CA HIS A 123 -5.68 -9.30 -14.85
C HIS A 123 -5.29 -10.19 -16.03
N ARG A 124 -4.39 -11.15 -15.80
CA ARG A 124 -3.92 -12.06 -16.85
C ARG A 124 -4.34 -13.49 -16.56
N ALA A 125 -5.20 -14.04 -17.40
CA ALA A 125 -5.54 -15.47 -17.35
C ALA A 125 -4.32 -16.32 -17.74
N ARG A 126 -4.09 -17.39 -16.99
CA ARG A 126 -3.00 -18.34 -17.18
C ARG A 126 -3.56 -19.76 -17.11
N VAL A 127 -3.03 -20.63 -17.96
CA VAL A 127 -3.33 -22.05 -17.97
C VAL A 127 -2.17 -22.80 -17.33
N GLY A 128 -2.46 -23.79 -16.49
CA GLY A 128 -1.45 -24.73 -16.01
C GLY A 128 -0.98 -25.62 -17.15
N ILE A 129 0.32 -25.79 -17.30
CA ILE A 129 0.89 -26.68 -18.34
C ILE A 129 1.13 -28.05 -17.71
N ASP A 130 0.61 -29.09 -18.35
CA ASP A 130 1.00 -30.46 -18.04
C ASP A 130 2.39 -30.73 -18.64
N ARG A 131 3.37 -31.02 -17.78
CA ARG A 131 4.77 -31.21 -18.19
C ARG A 131 5.00 -32.54 -18.92
N ALA A 132 4.12 -33.53 -18.75
CA ALA A 132 4.25 -34.81 -19.45
C ALA A 132 3.79 -34.72 -20.91
N THR A 133 2.71 -33.98 -21.17
CA THR A 133 2.08 -33.87 -22.49
C THR A 133 2.43 -32.58 -23.22
N GLY A 134 2.98 -31.57 -22.52
CA GLY A 134 3.17 -30.21 -23.05
C GLY A 134 1.87 -29.45 -23.28
N GLY A 135 0.72 -30.06 -22.97
CA GLY A 135 -0.61 -29.52 -23.22
C GLY A 135 -1.13 -28.65 -22.08
N ALA A 136 -2.27 -28.01 -22.35
CA ALA A 136 -3.07 -27.35 -21.34
C ALA A 136 -3.60 -28.38 -20.33
N ARG A 137 -3.27 -28.21 -19.06
CA ARG A 137 -3.81 -29.04 -17.98
C ARG A 137 -5.27 -28.64 -17.71
N GLN A 138 -6.19 -29.57 -17.94
CA GLN A 138 -7.60 -29.37 -17.66
C GLN A 138 -7.82 -29.03 -16.18
N GLY A 139 -8.75 -28.11 -15.91
CA GLY A 139 -9.11 -27.69 -14.55
C GLY A 139 -8.14 -26.71 -13.88
N ILE A 140 -7.04 -26.31 -14.53
CA ILE A 140 -6.08 -25.36 -13.97
C ILE A 140 -6.06 -24.07 -14.80
N LEU A 141 -7.12 -23.29 -14.66
CA LEU A 141 -7.18 -21.90 -15.12
C LEU A 141 -7.06 -20.99 -13.89
N PHE A 142 -6.09 -20.07 -13.88
CA PHE A 142 -5.94 -19.11 -12.80
C PHE A 142 -5.64 -17.72 -13.32
N THR A 143 -6.02 -16.70 -12.53
CA THR A 143 -5.75 -15.30 -12.86
C THR A 143 -4.53 -14.82 -12.09
N GLN A 144 -3.60 -14.22 -12.81
CA GLN A 144 -2.48 -13.50 -12.24
C GLN A 144 -2.80 -12.01 -12.24
N ASP A 145 -2.91 -11.45 -11.04
CA ASP A 145 -3.08 -10.00 -10.86
C ASP A 145 -1.73 -9.32 -10.79
N LEU A 146 -1.56 -8.32 -11.67
CA LEU A 146 -0.37 -7.50 -11.76
C LEU A 146 -0.74 -6.04 -11.58
N LEU A 147 0.03 -5.37 -10.74
CA LEU A 147 -0.07 -3.97 -10.44
C LEU A 147 1.13 -3.24 -11.03
N PHE A 148 0.91 -2.16 -11.76
CA PHE A 148 1.94 -1.30 -12.33
C PHE A 148 1.90 0.06 -11.63
N PRO A 149 2.71 0.26 -10.57
CA PRO A 149 2.81 1.53 -9.88
C PRO A 149 3.39 2.61 -10.80
N THR A 150 2.79 3.79 -10.77
CA THR A 150 3.24 4.97 -11.51
C THR A 150 3.71 6.03 -10.51
N GLY A 151 4.86 6.66 -10.79
CA GLY A 151 5.45 7.64 -9.87
C GLY A 151 6.27 7.03 -8.74
N ARG A 152 6.44 7.80 -7.66
CA ARG A 152 7.24 7.45 -6.47
C ARG A 152 6.33 7.07 -5.32
N TYR A 153 6.79 6.11 -4.52
CA TYR A 153 6.11 5.65 -3.32
C TYR A 153 7.06 5.72 -2.13
N ALA A 154 6.60 6.09 -0.94
CA ALA A 154 7.37 6.17 0.30
C ALA A 154 6.68 5.43 1.45
#